data_AF-A0A5P1FPM7-F1
#
_entry.id   AF-A0A5P1FPM7-F1
#
_cell.length_a   1.000
_cell.length_b   1.000
_cell.length_c   1.000
_cell.angle_alpha   90.00
_cell.angle_beta   90.00
_cell.angle_gamma   90.00
#
_symmetry.space_group_name_H-M   'P 1'
#
loop_
_entity.id
_entity.type
_entity.pdbx_description
1 polymer ?
#
loop_
_entity_poly.entity_id
_entity_poly.type
_entity_poly.pdbx_seq_one_letter_code
_entity_poly.pdbx_strand_id
1 'polypeptide(L)'
;MSLRRSFLSFRSSSSSHFSDRRIQPQLQQDSTAEDSDPVTDRSDDRWSRLLPELLGEIIRRVESSEDRWPLRKNVVSCACVCRRWREITTGMVGSPRDTGKITFPSSLKQPGPKEHPMQCFIKRNKKNSTFYLYLSLTQTFMDKGKFLLAARRVRRGAHTEYIITLDADDLSQGSNAYVGKLRSDFVGTKFTIYDSHPPFTGAKASSSRTSRRFTSKQISPQVPADYNALQAKNPPKEKNHLNLYLWY
;
A
#
# COMPACT_ATOMS: atom_id res chain seq x y z
N MET A 1 7.09 -29.98 17.58
CA MET A 1 5.81 -29.25 17.36
C MET A 1 6.12 -27.93 16.68
N SER A 2 5.78 -27.81 15.39
CA SER A 2 6.13 -26.67 14.53
C SER A 2 4.84 -26.17 13.88
N LEU A 3 4.36 -25.00 14.29
CA LEU A 3 3.21 -24.34 13.69
C LEU A 3 3.70 -23.40 12.59
N ARG A 4 3.67 -23.87 11.35
CA ARG A 4 3.79 -23.02 10.15
C ARG A 4 2.60 -22.05 10.13
N ARG A 5 2.86 -20.76 10.29
CA ARG A 5 1.88 -19.70 10.01
C ARG A 5 1.89 -19.41 8.51
N SER A 6 0.86 -19.87 7.82
CA SER A 6 0.59 -19.56 6.42
C SER A 6 0.17 -18.09 6.32
N PHE A 7 1.00 -17.26 5.69
CA PHE A 7 0.59 -15.94 5.23
C PHE A 7 -0.27 -16.13 3.98
N LEU A 8 -1.56 -15.84 4.07
CA LEU A 8 -2.43 -15.79 2.91
C LEU A 8 -2.16 -14.48 2.16
N SER A 9 -1.33 -14.58 1.13
CA SER A 9 -1.25 -13.59 0.06
C SER A 9 -2.55 -13.67 -0.75
N PHE A 10 -3.48 -12.75 -0.51
CA PHE A 10 -4.72 -12.70 -1.28
C PHE A 10 -4.45 -12.04 -2.64
N ARG A 11 -4.20 -12.89 -3.63
CA ARG A 11 -4.08 -12.54 -5.03
C ARG A 11 -5.50 -12.45 -5.61
N SER A 12 -5.99 -11.24 -5.89
CA SER A 12 -7.20 -11.07 -6.69
C SER A 12 -6.90 -11.53 -8.13
N SER A 13 -7.32 -12.75 -8.46
CA SER A 13 -7.40 -13.22 -9.84
C SER A 13 -8.73 -12.75 -10.44
N SER A 14 -8.67 -11.71 -11.28
CA SER A 14 -9.78 -11.41 -12.19
C SER A 14 -9.55 -12.21 -13.48
N SER A 15 -10.31 -13.29 -13.68
CA SER A 15 -10.36 -13.99 -14.96
C SER A 15 -11.16 -13.15 -15.95
N SER A 16 -10.56 -12.84 -17.10
CA SER A 16 -11.30 -12.36 -18.28
C SER A 16 -11.08 -13.41 -19.37
N HIS A 17 -12.04 -14.33 -19.49
CA HIS A 17 -12.18 -15.15 -20.67
C HIS A 17 -12.81 -14.27 -21.76
N PHE A 18 -12.00 -13.87 -22.74
CA PHE A 18 -12.47 -13.23 -23.95
C PHE A 18 -12.48 -14.29 -25.06
N SER A 19 -13.65 -14.88 -25.28
CA SER A 19 -13.89 -15.83 -26.37
C SER A 19 -14.42 -15.07 -27.57
N ASP A 20 -13.63 -15.04 -28.64
CA ASP A 20 -13.98 -14.49 -29.94
C ASP A 20 -14.93 -15.46 -30.67
N ARG A 21 -16.18 -15.06 -30.93
CA ARG A 21 -17.06 -15.75 -31.89
C ARG A 21 -17.88 -14.77 -32.72
N ARG A 22 -17.50 -14.77 -33.99
CA ARG A 22 -18.10 -14.20 -35.20
C ARG A 22 -19.58 -14.58 -35.37
N ILE A 23 -20.39 -13.58 -35.73
CA ILE A 23 -21.83 -13.66 -36.05
C ILE A 23 -22.02 -14.09 -37.51
N GLN A 24 -22.97 -15.01 -37.77
CA GLN A 24 -23.83 -14.98 -38.97
C GLN A 24 -25.18 -15.68 -38.69
N PRO A 25 -26.33 -15.18 -39.20
CA PRO A 25 -27.68 -15.62 -38.79
C PRO A 25 -28.37 -16.53 -39.83
N GLN A 26 -29.28 -17.43 -39.40
CA GLN A 26 -30.49 -17.83 -40.17
C GLN A 26 -31.55 -18.59 -39.32
N LEU A 27 -32.73 -17.95 -39.24
CA LEU A 27 -34.14 -18.42 -39.35
C LEU A 27 -34.66 -19.79 -38.82
N GLN A 28 -35.55 -19.68 -37.80
CA GLN A 28 -37.02 -19.96 -37.81
C GLN A 28 -37.60 -21.29 -37.20
N GLN A 29 -38.42 -21.09 -36.13
CA GLN A 29 -39.59 -21.85 -35.58
C GLN A 29 -39.36 -23.30 -35.07
N ASP A 30 -39.95 -23.83 -33.98
CA ASP A 30 -41.21 -23.56 -33.26
C ASP A 30 -41.21 -24.22 -31.84
N SER A 31 -41.97 -23.62 -30.91
CA SER A 31 -42.76 -24.19 -29.80
C SER A 31 -42.19 -24.91 -28.54
N THR A 32 -42.81 -24.51 -27.42
CA THR A 32 -43.05 -25.16 -26.09
C THR A 32 -42.10 -24.91 -24.92
N ALA A 33 -42.75 -24.48 -23.83
CA ALA A 33 -42.23 -24.08 -22.53
C ALA A 33 -41.55 -25.24 -21.79
N GLU A 34 -40.52 -24.93 -21.00
CA GLU A 34 -40.52 -25.21 -19.56
C GLU A 34 -39.60 -24.24 -18.82
N ASP A 35 -40.12 -23.87 -17.66
CA ASP A 35 -39.62 -23.06 -16.58
C ASP A 35 -38.22 -23.49 -16.11
N SER A 36 -37.26 -22.57 -16.15
CA SER A 36 -36.12 -22.56 -15.23
C SER A 36 -35.38 -21.24 -15.40
N ASP A 37 -35.82 -20.22 -14.65
CA ASP A 37 -34.97 -19.10 -14.31
C ASP A 37 -33.66 -19.67 -13.74
N PRO A 38 -32.48 -19.39 -14.33
CA PRO A 38 -31.26 -19.49 -13.56
C PRO A 38 -31.34 -18.30 -12.61
N VAL A 39 -31.83 -18.55 -11.39
CA VAL A 39 -31.47 -17.74 -10.24
C VAL A 39 -29.95 -17.83 -10.17
N THR A 40 -29.28 -16.95 -10.90
CA THR A 40 -27.94 -16.52 -10.55
C THR A 40 -28.09 -15.89 -9.19
N ASP A 41 -28.01 -16.72 -8.15
CA ASP A 41 -27.62 -16.32 -6.82
C ASP A 41 -26.22 -15.74 -6.97
N ARG A 42 -26.17 -14.50 -7.47
CA ARG A 42 -25.13 -13.56 -7.11
C ARG A 42 -25.27 -13.51 -5.60
N SER A 43 -24.45 -14.29 -4.91
CA SER A 43 -24.33 -14.25 -3.46
C SER A 43 -24.01 -12.80 -3.10
N ASP A 44 -25.08 -12.06 -2.87
CA ASP A 44 -25.07 -10.66 -2.62
C ASP A 44 -24.54 -10.57 -1.20
N ASP A 45 -23.22 -10.36 -1.11
CA ASP A 45 -22.40 -10.51 0.09
C ASP A 45 -23.21 -10.06 1.29
N ARG A 46 -23.64 -10.99 2.17
CA ARG A 46 -24.56 -10.68 3.28
C ARG A 46 -24.08 -9.49 4.13
N TRP A 47 -22.77 -9.26 4.14
CA TRP A 47 -22.10 -8.14 4.78
C TRP A 47 -22.30 -6.78 4.08
N SER A 48 -22.55 -6.75 2.78
CA SER A 48 -22.85 -5.55 1.99
C SER A 48 -24.25 -4.99 2.24
N ARG A 49 -25.18 -5.82 2.74
CA ARG A 49 -26.57 -5.45 3.07
C ARG A 49 -26.72 -4.76 4.43
N LEU A 50 -25.67 -4.70 5.25
CA LEU A 50 -25.68 -3.97 6.51
C LEU A 50 -25.91 -2.47 6.27
N LEU A 51 -26.76 -1.88 7.11
CA LEU A 51 -27.00 -0.43 7.11
C LEU A 51 -25.68 0.32 7.38
N PRO A 52 -25.36 1.38 6.61
CA PRO A 52 -24.13 2.15 6.77
C PRO A 52 -23.88 2.67 8.17
N GLU A 53 -24.94 3.04 8.88
CA GLU A 53 -24.92 3.58 10.23
C GLU A 53 -24.44 2.51 11.21
N LEU A 54 -24.97 1.29 11.07
CA LEU A 54 -24.57 0.14 11.89
C LEU A 54 -23.15 -0.29 11.57
N LEU A 55 -22.77 -0.30 10.30
CA LEU A 55 -21.40 -0.59 9.89
C LEU A 55 -20.41 0.45 10.43
N GLY A 56 -20.77 1.73 10.36
CA GLY A 56 -20.01 2.83 10.95
C GLY A 56 -19.84 2.67 12.46
N GLU A 57 -20.91 2.28 13.17
CA GLU A 57 -20.86 1.99 14.61
C GLU A 57 -19.91 0.84 14.93
N ILE A 58 -19.97 -0.27 14.18
CA ILE A 58 -19.08 -1.42 14.36
C ILE A 58 -17.62 -0.97 14.18
N ILE A 59 -17.32 -0.26 13.08
CA ILE A 59 -15.95 0.20 12.79
C ILE A 59 -15.47 1.17 13.87
N ARG A 60 -16.34 2.09 14.32
CA ARG A 60 -16.00 3.04 15.38
C ARG A 60 -15.68 2.34 16.70
N ARG A 61 -16.46 1.31 17.05
CA ARG A 61 -16.18 0.48 18.23
C ARG A 61 -14.83 -0.22 18.09
N VAL A 62 -14.57 -0.87 16.95
CA VAL A 62 -13.29 -1.53 16.68
C VAL A 62 -12.10 -0.55 16.79
N GLU A 63 -12.22 0.64 16.18
CA GLU A 63 -11.17 1.68 16.25
C GLU A 63 -10.96 2.19 17.69
N SER A 64 -12.02 2.30 18.49
CA SER A 64 -11.93 2.74 19.89
C SER A 64 -11.38 1.66 20.83
N SER A 65 -11.68 0.39 20.58
CA SER A 65 -11.20 -0.73 21.42
C SER A 65 -9.77 -1.14 21.10
N GLU A 66 -9.27 -0.83 19.90
CA GLU A 66 -7.98 -1.29 19.39
C GLU A 66 -7.16 -0.13 18.82
N ASP A 67 -6.76 0.79 19.68
CA ASP A 67 -6.07 2.03 19.32
C ASP A 67 -4.61 1.82 18.85
N ARG A 68 -3.97 0.74 19.30
CA ARG A 68 -2.55 0.42 19.06
C ARG A 68 -2.34 -0.76 18.13
N TRP A 69 -1.24 -0.71 17.38
CA TRP A 69 -0.77 -1.85 16.60
C TRP A 69 -0.16 -2.91 17.54
N PRO A 70 -0.37 -4.23 17.33
CA PRO A 70 -0.97 -4.86 16.15
C PRO A 70 -2.48 -5.09 16.22
N LEU A 71 -3.15 -4.80 17.34
CA LEU A 71 -4.59 -5.06 17.50
C LEU A 71 -5.39 -4.31 16.43
N ARG A 72 -5.04 -3.04 16.19
CA ARG A 72 -5.60 -2.18 15.13
C ARG A 72 -5.55 -2.73 13.70
N LYS A 73 -4.96 -3.91 13.46
CA LYS A 73 -5.11 -4.66 12.22
C LYS A 73 -6.57 -5.00 11.92
N ASN A 74 -7.44 -5.15 12.92
CA ASN A 74 -8.83 -5.51 12.66
C ASN A 74 -9.58 -4.42 11.91
N VAL A 75 -9.24 -3.14 12.14
CA VAL A 75 -9.74 -2.01 11.33
C VAL A 75 -9.38 -2.19 9.85
N VAL A 76 -8.15 -2.63 9.56
CA VAL A 76 -7.73 -2.93 8.18
C VAL A 76 -8.48 -4.15 7.64
N SER A 77 -8.68 -5.18 8.46
CA SER A 77 -9.47 -6.37 8.09
C SER A 77 -10.92 -6.02 7.73
N CYS A 78 -11.56 -5.08 8.44
CA CYS A 78 -12.89 -4.57 8.09
C CYS A 78 -12.92 -4.00 6.66
N ALA A 79 -11.91 -3.22 6.27
CA ALA A 79 -11.82 -2.66 4.92
C ALA A 79 -11.55 -3.70 3.81
N CYS A 80 -11.22 -4.94 4.19
CA CYS A 80 -10.98 -6.05 3.27
C CYS A 80 -12.23 -6.90 2.98
N VAL A 81 -13.33 -6.70 3.71
CA VAL A 81 -14.56 -7.52 3.58
C VAL A 81 -15.20 -7.37 2.20
N CYS A 82 -15.56 -6.14 1.83
CA CYS A 82 -16.09 -5.82 0.50
C CYS A 82 -15.91 -4.32 0.19
N ARG A 83 -16.30 -3.89 -1.00
CA ARG A 83 -16.16 -2.48 -1.43
C ARG A 83 -16.86 -1.50 -0.49
N ARG A 84 -18.09 -1.81 -0.07
CA ARG A 84 -18.88 -0.95 0.83
C ARG A 84 -18.23 -0.80 2.21
N TRP A 85 -17.73 -1.91 2.77
CA TRP A 85 -16.98 -1.89 4.02
C TRP A 85 -15.70 -1.07 3.90
N ARG A 86 -14.97 -1.19 2.78
CA ARG A 86 -13.77 -0.38 2.53
C ARG A 86 -14.05 1.11 2.52
N GLU A 87 -15.07 1.53 1.78
CA GLU A 87 -15.45 2.94 1.65
C GLU A 87 -15.80 3.54 3.02
N ILE A 88 -16.66 2.85 3.79
CA ILE A 88 -17.07 3.32 5.12
C ILE A 88 -15.89 3.29 6.09
N THR A 89 -15.08 2.22 6.11
CA THR A 89 -13.91 2.14 7.01
C THR A 89 -12.91 3.24 6.70
N THR A 90 -12.65 3.54 5.43
CA THR A 90 -11.74 4.62 5.03
C THR A 90 -12.28 5.99 5.44
N GLY A 91 -13.59 6.21 5.38
CA GLY A 91 -14.21 7.45 5.85
C GLY A 91 -14.23 7.61 7.37
N MET A 92 -14.34 6.50 8.11
CA MET A 92 -14.34 6.51 9.58
C MET A 92 -12.94 6.70 10.16
N VAL A 93 -11.92 6.17 9.48
CA VAL A 93 -10.53 6.35 9.89
C VAL A 93 -10.07 7.73 9.43
N GLY A 94 -9.91 8.65 10.39
CA GLY A 94 -9.40 10.00 10.11
C GLY A 94 -8.03 10.01 9.43
N SER A 95 -7.65 11.17 8.88
CA SER A 95 -6.37 11.31 8.19
C SER A 95 -5.19 11.21 9.17
N PRO A 96 -3.98 10.85 8.70
CA PRO A 96 -2.77 10.89 9.53
C PRO A 96 -2.46 12.28 10.07
N ARG A 97 -2.84 13.33 9.34
CA ARG A 97 -2.69 14.72 9.77
C ARG A 97 -3.47 15.00 11.06
N ASP A 98 -4.66 14.44 11.19
CA ASP A 98 -5.54 14.71 12.34
C ASP A 98 -5.35 13.69 13.45
N THR A 99 -5.13 12.41 13.10
CA THR A 99 -5.10 11.31 14.06
C THR A 99 -3.68 10.90 14.47
N GLY A 100 -2.66 11.26 13.69
CA GLY A 100 -1.31 10.74 13.85
C GLY A 100 -1.18 9.24 13.54
N LYS A 101 -2.22 8.59 13.00
CA LYS A 101 -2.24 7.13 12.77
C LYS A 101 -2.13 6.80 11.27
N ILE A 102 -1.17 5.96 10.92
CA ILE A 102 -1.06 5.40 9.56
C ILE A 102 -1.82 4.07 9.53
N THR A 103 -3.03 4.07 8.94
CA THR A 103 -3.87 2.86 8.89
C THR A 103 -3.70 2.12 7.57
N PHE A 104 -3.94 2.81 6.47
CA PHE A 104 -3.95 2.27 5.11
C PHE A 104 -2.68 2.67 4.35
N PRO A 105 -2.32 1.92 3.28
CA PRO A 105 -1.20 2.31 2.42
C PRO A 105 -1.33 3.72 1.82
N SER A 106 -2.54 4.16 1.48
CA SER A 106 -2.80 5.51 0.95
C SER A 106 -2.41 6.62 1.93
N SER A 107 -2.51 6.34 3.24
CA SER A 107 -2.13 7.28 4.32
C SER A 107 -0.64 7.65 4.30
N LEU A 108 0.24 6.82 3.72
CA LEU A 108 1.68 7.09 3.67
C LEU A 108 2.05 8.30 2.81
N LYS A 109 1.17 8.71 1.89
CA LYS A 109 1.36 9.88 1.04
C LYS A 109 0.68 11.13 1.58
N GLN A 110 -0.04 11.00 2.68
CA GLN A 110 -0.69 12.13 3.34
C GLN A 110 0.29 12.81 4.31
N PRO A 111 0.14 14.12 4.54
CA PRO A 111 0.96 14.81 5.52
C PRO A 111 0.79 14.22 6.92
N GLY A 112 1.87 14.27 7.70
CA GLY A 112 1.82 13.93 9.12
C GLY A 112 1.10 14.99 9.97
N PRO A 113 0.86 14.68 11.25
CA PRO A 113 0.38 15.65 12.24
C PRO A 113 1.37 16.80 12.44
N LYS A 114 0.88 18.00 12.78
CA LYS A 114 1.70 19.21 12.89
C LYS A 114 2.39 19.32 14.26
N GLU A 115 1.76 18.80 15.29
CA GLU A 115 2.13 19.05 16.68
C GLU A 115 3.09 17.98 17.23
N HIS A 116 2.91 16.72 16.81
CA HIS A 116 3.64 15.57 17.35
C HIS A 116 4.18 14.71 16.21
N PRO A 117 5.50 14.46 16.13
CA PRO A 117 6.03 13.71 15.01
C PRO A 117 5.68 12.23 15.10
N MET A 118 5.48 11.61 13.95
CA MET A 118 5.47 10.15 13.86
C MET A 118 6.91 9.64 13.91
N GLN A 119 7.24 8.90 14.96
CA GLN A 119 8.54 8.27 15.10
C GLN A 119 8.60 6.98 14.28
N CYS A 120 9.64 6.85 13.47
CA CYS A 120 9.91 5.70 12.61
C CYS A 120 11.34 5.22 12.81
N PHE A 121 11.65 4.01 12.35
CA PHE A 121 13.03 3.55 12.24
C PHE A 121 13.28 2.76 10.95
N ILE A 122 14.55 2.77 10.51
CA ILE A 122 15.01 1.98 9.36
C ILE A 122 15.81 0.77 9.83
N LYS A 123 15.40 -0.42 9.38
CA LYS A 123 16.19 -1.66 9.48
C LYS A 123 16.84 -1.94 8.11
N ARG A 124 18.14 -2.20 8.09
CA ARG A 124 18.88 -2.53 6.86
C ARG A 124 19.24 -4.01 6.80
N ASN A 125 18.80 -4.69 5.75
CA ASN A 125 19.32 -5.99 5.36
C ASN A 125 20.48 -5.79 4.36
N LYS A 126 21.71 -6.07 4.84
CA LYS A 126 22.92 -5.90 4.02
C LYS A 126 23.05 -6.93 2.91
N LYS A 127 22.48 -8.15 3.07
CA LYS A 127 22.64 -9.25 2.11
C LYS A 127 22.01 -8.93 0.76
N ASN A 128 20.81 -8.34 0.77
CA ASN A 128 20.06 -8.01 -0.44
C ASN A 128 20.03 -6.50 -0.74
N SER A 129 20.75 -5.69 0.04
CA SER A 129 20.73 -4.22 -0.02
C SER A 129 19.32 -3.62 0.11
N THR A 130 18.49 -4.24 0.95
CA THR A 130 17.12 -3.80 1.24
C THR A 130 17.07 -3.03 2.55
N PHE A 131 16.25 -2.00 2.57
CA PHE A 131 15.94 -1.16 3.71
C PHE A 131 14.45 -1.29 3.99
N TYR A 132 14.09 -1.35 5.27
CA TYR A 132 12.71 -1.50 5.72
C TYR A 132 12.39 -0.35 6.67
N LEU A 133 11.35 0.40 6.36
CA LEU A 133 10.83 1.47 7.19
C LEU A 133 9.71 0.93 8.08
N TYR A 134 9.81 1.22 9.37
CA TYR A 134 8.81 0.87 10.36
C TYR A 134 8.36 2.11 11.13
N LEU A 135 7.09 2.17 11.50
CA LEU A 135 6.56 3.08 12.51
C LEU A 135 6.88 2.52 13.89
N SER A 136 7.43 3.35 14.77
CA SER A 136 7.65 3.02 16.18
C SER A 136 6.32 3.05 16.94
N LEU A 137 6.10 2.04 17.76
CA LEU A 137 4.95 1.82 18.64
C LEU A 137 5.33 1.97 20.12
N THR A 138 6.63 1.88 20.42
CA THR A 138 7.20 2.08 21.76
C THR A 138 8.48 2.92 21.68
N GLN A 139 8.82 3.63 22.76
CA GLN A 139 10.05 4.42 22.87
C GLN A 139 11.33 3.58 23.04
N THR A 140 11.26 2.27 22.78
CA THR A 140 12.33 1.31 23.08
C THR A 140 13.09 0.93 21.80
N PHE A 141 14.40 0.76 21.91
CA PHE A 141 15.27 0.41 20.77
C PHE A 141 15.01 -1.00 20.20
N MET A 142 14.29 -1.86 20.94
CA MET A 142 13.94 -3.22 20.55
C MET A 142 12.58 -3.32 19.85
N ASP A 143 12.00 -2.18 19.45
CA ASP A 143 10.67 -2.19 18.86
C ASP A 143 10.63 -2.98 17.53
N LYS A 144 9.61 -3.85 17.44
CA LYS A 144 9.29 -4.56 16.20
C LYS A 144 8.65 -3.60 15.20
N GLY A 145 7.92 -2.59 15.69
CA GLY A 145 7.26 -1.55 14.91
C GLY A 145 6.17 -2.07 13.98
N LYS A 146 5.44 -1.14 13.34
CA LYS A 146 4.56 -1.45 12.20
C LYS A 146 5.32 -1.24 10.91
N PHE A 147 5.44 -2.28 10.08
CA PHE A 147 6.04 -2.17 8.75
C PHE A 147 5.26 -1.18 7.87
N LEU A 148 5.98 -0.30 7.16
CA LEU A 148 5.42 0.72 6.27
C LEU A 148 5.85 0.53 4.82
N LEU A 149 7.17 0.48 4.57
CA LEU A 149 7.75 0.44 3.23
C LEU A 149 9.01 -0.39 3.20
N ALA A 150 9.28 -1.03 2.07
CA ALA A 150 10.58 -1.60 1.74
C ALA A 150 11.21 -0.81 0.59
N ALA A 151 12.54 -0.72 0.60
CA ALA A 151 13.30 -0.09 -0.46
C ALA A 151 14.54 -0.92 -0.79
N ARG A 152 14.69 -1.33 -2.06
CA ARG A 152 15.89 -2.07 -2.51
C ARG A 152 16.82 -1.19 -3.30
N ARG A 153 18.07 -1.08 -2.84
CA ARG A 153 19.13 -0.40 -3.59
C ARG A 153 19.58 -1.27 -4.76
N VAL A 154 19.58 -0.69 -5.96
CA VAL A 154 20.04 -1.31 -7.21
C VAL A 154 21.01 -0.35 -7.88
N ARG A 155 22.17 -0.84 -8.34
CA ARG A 155 23.11 -0.04 -9.12
C ARG A 155 22.78 -0.21 -10.60
N ARG A 156 22.55 0.90 -11.32
CA ARG A 156 22.29 0.90 -12.77
C ARG A 156 23.29 1.81 -13.46
N GLY A 157 24.30 1.21 -14.08
CA GLY A 157 25.43 1.95 -14.66
C GLY A 157 26.10 2.83 -13.61
N ALA A 158 26.13 4.13 -13.88
CA ALA A 158 26.70 5.12 -12.96
C ALA A 158 25.75 5.62 -11.86
N HIS A 159 24.45 5.33 -11.95
CA HIS A 159 23.46 5.79 -10.99
C HIS A 159 23.10 4.71 -9.97
N THR A 160 22.72 5.15 -8.76
CA THR A 160 22.07 4.30 -7.77
C THR A 160 20.57 4.57 -7.80
N GLU A 161 19.78 3.50 -7.83
CA GLU A 161 18.33 3.55 -7.72
C GLU A 161 17.87 2.82 -6.46
N TYR A 162 16.78 3.30 -5.86
CA TYR A 162 16.06 2.60 -4.80
C TYR A 162 14.64 2.36 -5.27
N ILE A 163 14.27 1.09 -5.42
CA ILE A 163 12.90 0.68 -5.76
C ILE A 163 12.11 0.60 -4.46
N ILE A 164 11.02 1.37 -4.34
CA ILE A 164 10.23 1.53 -3.12
C ILE A 164 8.90 0.79 -3.28
N THR A 165 8.55 -0.06 -2.32
CA THR A 165 7.36 -0.92 -2.33
C THR A 165 6.65 -0.95 -0.97
N LEU A 166 5.35 -1.26 -0.99
CA LEU A 166 4.51 -1.52 0.20
C LEU A 166 4.60 -2.96 0.70
N ASP A 167 5.21 -3.84 -0.07
CA ASP A 167 5.39 -5.25 0.26
C ASP A 167 6.89 -5.52 0.54
N ALA A 168 7.16 -6.20 1.65
CA ALA A 168 8.51 -6.55 2.06
C ALA A 168 9.12 -7.68 1.22
N ASP A 169 8.27 -8.54 0.65
CA ASP A 169 8.67 -9.74 -0.08
C ASP A 169 8.66 -9.52 -1.60
N ASP A 170 7.84 -8.59 -2.10
CA ASP A 170 7.76 -8.21 -3.51
C ASP A 170 8.38 -6.82 -3.78
N LEU A 171 9.61 -6.84 -4.30
CA LEU A 171 10.40 -5.65 -4.65
C LEU A 171 10.39 -5.36 -6.16
N SER A 172 9.46 -5.95 -6.91
CA SER A 172 9.39 -5.80 -8.36
C SER A 172 8.68 -4.50 -8.78
N GLN A 173 9.19 -3.83 -9.81
CA GLN A 173 8.57 -2.59 -10.32
C GLN A 173 7.22 -2.82 -11.02
N GLY A 174 6.92 -4.06 -11.42
CA GLY A 174 5.64 -4.45 -12.01
C GLY A 174 4.59 -4.87 -10.99
N SER A 175 4.92 -4.86 -9.70
CA SER A 175 4.00 -5.22 -8.63
C SER A 175 2.95 -4.14 -8.40
N ASN A 176 1.76 -4.54 -7.98
CA ASN A 176 0.76 -3.61 -7.45
C ASN A 176 1.22 -2.92 -6.15
N ALA A 177 2.21 -3.48 -5.46
CA ALA A 177 2.81 -2.89 -4.27
C ALA A 177 3.87 -1.82 -4.61
N TYR A 178 4.22 -1.62 -5.88
CA TYR A 178 5.22 -0.63 -6.29
C TYR A 178 4.72 0.81 -6.07
N VAL A 179 5.45 1.55 -5.24
CA VAL A 179 5.11 2.94 -4.87
C VAL A 179 5.85 3.95 -5.71
N GLY A 180 7.08 3.63 -6.11
CA GLY A 180 7.94 4.60 -6.77
C GLY A 180 9.42 4.25 -6.68
N LYS A 181 10.23 5.23 -7.07
CA LYS A 181 11.68 5.07 -7.16
C LYS A 181 12.42 6.34 -6.72
N LEU A 182 13.52 6.16 -6.01
CA LEU A 182 14.53 7.20 -5.80
C LEU A 182 15.69 6.94 -6.76
N ARG A 183 16.15 7.95 -7.50
CA ARG A 183 17.31 7.84 -8.40
C ARG A 183 18.33 8.91 -8.05
N SER A 184 19.58 8.52 -7.92
CA SER A 184 20.70 9.45 -7.77
C SER A 184 21.12 10.07 -9.10
N ASP A 185 21.76 11.22 -9.03
CA ASP A 185 22.65 11.72 -10.08
C ASP A 185 23.90 10.82 -10.23
N PHE A 186 24.82 11.22 -11.10
CA PHE A 186 26.04 10.46 -11.39
C PHE A 186 26.98 10.39 -10.18
N VAL A 187 27.06 11.48 -9.40
CA VAL A 187 27.96 11.62 -8.26
C VAL A 187 27.38 10.96 -7.00
N GLY A 188 26.06 10.85 -6.89
CA GLY A 188 25.37 10.34 -5.70
C GLY A 188 24.97 11.42 -4.69
N THR A 189 24.99 12.69 -5.09
CA THR A 189 24.74 13.86 -4.24
C THR A 189 23.32 14.38 -4.35
N LYS A 190 22.73 14.34 -5.56
CA LYS A 190 21.35 14.75 -5.80
C LYS A 190 20.48 13.52 -6.01
N PHE A 191 19.33 13.50 -5.37
CA PHE A 191 18.35 12.42 -5.56
C PHE A 191 17.03 12.99 -6.09
N THR A 192 16.42 12.23 -6.99
CA THR A 192 15.10 12.54 -7.56
C THR A 192 14.13 11.43 -7.21
N ILE A 193 12.98 11.79 -6.66
CA ILE A 193 11.90 10.86 -6.33
C ILE A 193 10.92 10.80 -7.49
N TYR A 194 10.45 9.60 -7.78
CA TYR A 194 9.46 9.31 -8.80
C TYR A 194 8.31 8.53 -8.17
N ASP A 195 7.09 9.03 -8.32
CA ASP A 195 5.86 8.34 -7.89
C ASP A 195 5.39 7.35 -8.98
N SER A 196 4.81 6.22 -8.58
CA SER A 196 4.13 5.27 -9.46
C SER A 196 2.79 5.77 -10.01
N HIS A 197 2.27 6.91 -9.55
CA HIS A 197 1.02 7.47 -10.06
C HIS A 197 1.08 7.76 -11.56
N PRO A 198 0.03 7.37 -12.31
CA PRO A 198 -0.06 7.68 -13.73
C PRO A 198 -0.05 9.19 -13.99
N PRO A 199 0.56 9.62 -15.12
CA PRO A 199 0.73 11.02 -15.43
C PRO A 199 -0.59 11.80 -15.59
N PHE A 200 -1.71 11.10 -15.84
CA PHE A 200 -3.06 11.69 -15.85
C PHE A 200 -4.12 10.60 -15.60
N THR A 201 -5.33 11.02 -15.24
CA THR A 201 -6.50 10.15 -15.02
C THR A 201 -6.86 9.42 -16.32
N GLY A 202 -6.66 8.11 -16.35
CA GLY A 202 -6.92 7.27 -17.54
C GLY A 202 -5.66 6.73 -18.23
N ALA A 203 -4.45 7.17 -17.85
CA ALA A 203 -3.23 6.52 -18.31
C ALA A 203 -3.11 5.13 -17.66
N LYS A 204 -3.35 4.07 -18.45
CA LYS A 204 -3.16 2.69 -18.01
C LYS A 204 -1.66 2.44 -17.81
N ALA A 205 -1.28 1.92 -16.65
CA ALA A 205 0.06 1.35 -16.48
C ALA A 205 0.23 0.23 -17.53
N SER A 206 1.28 0.29 -18.35
CA SER A 206 1.46 -0.73 -19.40
C SER A 206 1.82 -2.07 -18.76
N SER A 207 0.81 -2.89 -18.54
CA SER A 207 0.94 -4.32 -18.31
C SER A 207 1.39 -4.98 -19.62
N SER A 208 2.69 -4.97 -19.90
CA SER A 208 3.25 -5.80 -20.96
C SER A 208 4.59 -6.35 -20.50
N ARG A 209 4.71 -7.68 -20.48
CA ARG A 209 5.87 -8.48 -20.01
C ARG A 209 7.16 -8.29 -20.82
N THR A 210 7.24 -7.23 -21.61
CA THR A 210 8.41 -6.92 -22.43
C THR A 210 8.59 -5.41 -22.35
N SER A 211 9.69 -5.00 -21.73
CA SER A 211 10.32 -3.67 -21.78
C SER A 211 9.37 -2.48 -21.98
N ARG A 212 9.14 -1.64 -20.95
CA ARG A 212 8.76 -0.25 -21.21
C ARG A 212 8.89 0.65 -19.98
N ARG A 213 9.41 1.85 -20.23
CA ARG A 213 9.54 2.97 -19.29
C ARG A 213 8.18 3.20 -18.61
N PHE A 214 8.07 2.82 -17.35
CA PHE A 214 7.01 3.34 -16.49
C PHE A 214 7.13 4.87 -16.50
N THR A 215 6.11 5.57 -16.96
CA THR A 215 6.05 7.04 -16.92
C THR A 215 5.75 7.44 -15.48
N SER A 216 6.76 7.34 -14.63
CA SER A 216 6.68 7.78 -13.24
C SER A 216 6.78 9.29 -13.21
N LYS A 217 5.81 9.96 -12.58
CA LYS A 217 5.86 11.41 -12.37
C LYS A 217 7.03 11.73 -11.47
N GLN A 218 7.96 12.53 -11.97
CA GLN A 218 8.99 13.13 -11.13
C GLN A 218 8.31 14.04 -10.11
N ILE A 219 8.54 13.76 -8.84
CA ILE A 219 8.18 14.66 -7.74
C ILE A 219 9.49 15.26 -7.24
N SER A 220 9.67 16.56 -7.47
CA SER A 220 10.77 17.31 -6.85
C SER A 220 10.30 17.68 -5.45
N PRO A 221 10.95 17.18 -4.38
CA PRO A 221 10.73 17.78 -3.07
C PRO A 221 11.32 19.19 -3.14
N GLN A 222 10.46 20.22 -3.08
CA GLN A 222 10.91 21.59 -2.89
C GLN A 222 11.44 21.69 -1.45
N VAL A 223 12.72 21.42 -1.26
CA VAL A 223 13.41 21.64 0.00
C VAL A 223 14.36 22.81 -0.24
N PRO A 224 14.07 24.01 0.31
CA PRO A 224 15.05 25.08 0.38
C PRO A 224 16.28 24.56 1.12
N ALA A 225 17.47 24.80 0.58
CA ALA A 225 18.73 24.23 1.06
C ALA A 225 19.17 24.68 2.47
N ASP A 226 18.34 25.42 3.22
CA ASP A 226 18.74 26.08 4.48
C ASP A 226 17.86 25.81 5.71
N TYR A 227 16.97 24.81 5.70
CA TYR A 227 16.26 24.42 6.93
C TYR A 227 16.39 22.93 7.25
N ASN A 228 17.20 22.67 8.29
CA ASN A 228 17.25 21.48 9.15
C ASN A 228 16.74 20.17 8.54
N ALA A 229 17.68 19.44 7.94
CA ALA A 229 17.58 18.02 7.66
C ALA A 229 17.06 17.23 8.87
N LEU A 230 16.25 16.19 8.58
CA LEU A 230 16.02 14.98 9.36
C LEU A 230 16.93 14.90 10.61
N GLN A 231 16.47 15.36 11.78
CA GLN A 231 17.27 15.21 13.00
C GLN A 231 17.30 13.73 13.42
N ALA A 232 18.30 13.01 12.92
CA ALA A 232 18.67 11.68 13.39
C ALA A 232 19.45 11.83 14.70
N LYS A 233 18.81 11.60 15.84
CA LYS A 233 19.48 11.58 17.15
C LYS A 233 20.02 10.16 17.41
N ASN A 234 21.33 9.99 17.39
CA ASN A 234 22.01 8.71 17.67
C ASN A 234 22.35 8.57 19.17
N PRO A 235 21.97 7.48 19.86
CA PRO A 235 22.62 7.06 21.09
C PRO A 235 23.94 6.30 20.81
N PRO A 236 24.83 6.13 21.81
CA PRO A 236 26.16 5.60 21.58
C PRO A 236 26.14 4.10 21.24
N LYS A 237 26.70 3.79 20.06
CA LYS A 237 27.29 2.52 19.62
C LYS A 237 26.56 1.20 19.98
N GLU A 238 25.45 0.92 19.30
CA GLU A 238 25.23 -0.42 18.74
C GLU A 238 24.39 -0.33 17.44
N LYS A 239 25.03 -0.72 16.33
CA LYS A 239 24.64 -0.36 14.96
C LYS A 239 23.48 -1.24 14.49
N ASN A 240 22.37 -0.64 14.05
CA ASN A 240 21.51 -1.05 12.90
C ASN A 240 20.17 -0.30 12.83
N HIS A 241 19.85 0.55 13.80
CA HIS A 241 18.57 1.27 13.88
C HIS A 241 18.79 2.78 13.84
N LEU A 242 18.26 3.44 12.81
CA LEU A 242 18.18 4.89 12.71
C LEU A 242 16.75 5.33 13.02
N ASN A 243 16.57 6.20 14.01
CA ASN A 243 15.27 6.83 14.28
C ASN A 243 15.06 8.02 13.34
N LEU A 244 13.87 8.12 12.75
CA LEU A 244 13.44 9.20 11.87
C LEU A 244 12.13 9.78 12.40
N TYR A 245 11.97 11.09 12.26
CA TYR A 245 10.73 11.79 12.56
C TYR A 245 10.16 12.35 11.27
N LEU A 246 8.89 12.06 10.96
CA LEU A 246 8.19 12.69 9.84
C LEU A 246 7.56 14.01 10.30
N TRP A 247 8.09 15.13 9.79
CA TRP A 247 7.54 16.48 9.91
C TRP A 247 7.24 17.04 8.51
N TYR A 248 6.24 17.91 8.39
CA TYR A 248 5.91 18.65 7.16
C TYR A 248 5.79 20.14 7.45
#